data_AF-A0A4Y5SP03-F1
#
_entry.id   AF-A0A4Y5SP03-F1
#
_cell.length_a   1.000
_cell.length_b   1.000
_cell.length_c   1.000
_cell.angle_alpha   90.00
_cell.angle_beta   90.00
_cell.angle_gamma   90.00
#
_symmetry.space_group_name_H-M   'P 1'
#
loop_
_entity.id
_entity.type
_entity.pdbx_description
1 polymer ?
#
loop_
_entity_poly.entity_id
_entity_poly.type
_entity_poly.pdbx_seq_one_letter_code
_entity_poly.pdbx_strand_id
1 'polypeptide(L)'
;MGHGNEIQYISALILMGIGIYGVVRSFEEYKRHGEPVKTLARTLLVSFFLFGIAGGLGVLATVAVSLKFWMLQAVSITLGYIILASSTLNLLGKLERYWRASSVQKEKSTGRNPPLPPAAMLTSPEDAKILLKTILGYFNVPILAIGREHPESWAEKMGMAPAEYIWLTRVEHPQSVSPSALHILNGKITTFLRNNPGGIVYIEGIEYISFYVDFKSIAKFILAVRDAAIIHGGHMILLVAPETLEPQQYAIFKKELETIDVQRIVNNVVGVALFGTLPPGSAPKSPERNDDAGTPSPKEGS
;
A
#
# COMPACT_ATOMS: atom_id res chain seq x y z
N MET A 1 -49.18 30.88 24.25
CA MET A 1 -47.90 31.19 23.56
C MET A 1 -46.79 30.64 24.42
N GLY A 2 -45.93 29.72 23.94
CA GLY A 2 -44.82 29.26 24.77
C GLY A 2 -43.98 28.08 24.25
N HIS A 3 -44.56 26.92 23.95
CA HIS A 3 -43.77 25.68 23.80
C HIS A 3 -43.31 25.33 22.37
N GLY A 4 -43.57 26.16 21.36
CA GLY A 4 -43.22 25.84 19.96
C GLY A 4 -41.75 26.02 19.60
N ASN A 5 -41.03 26.89 20.32
CA ASN A 5 -39.70 27.33 19.91
C ASN A 5 -38.57 26.58 20.63
N GLU A 6 -38.87 25.92 21.75
CA GLU A 6 -37.88 25.19 22.57
C GLU A 6 -37.15 24.12 21.77
N ILE A 7 -37.86 23.40 20.90
CA ILE A 7 -37.30 22.37 20.02
C ILE A 7 -36.33 22.98 19.00
N GLN A 8 -36.60 24.19 18.51
CA GLN A 8 -35.75 24.88 17.52
C GLN A 8 -34.46 25.40 18.19
N TYR A 9 -34.53 25.87 19.43
CA TYR A 9 -33.34 26.25 20.20
C TYR A 9 -32.47 25.04 20.54
N ILE A 10 -33.07 23.94 21.00
CA ILE A 10 -32.33 22.72 21.36
C ILE A 10 -31.65 22.13 20.11
N SER A 11 -32.37 22.04 18.98
CA SER A 11 -31.79 21.52 17.74
C SER A 11 -30.66 22.41 17.20
N ALA A 12 -30.78 23.73 17.27
CA ALA A 12 -29.71 24.65 16.88
C ALA A 12 -28.45 24.49 17.76
N LEU A 13 -28.62 24.37 19.08
CA LEU A 13 -27.50 24.18 20.02
C LEU A 13 -26.77 22.86 19.77
N ILE A 14 -27.50 21.78 19.52
CA ILE A 14 -26.92 20.46 19.19
C ILE A 14 -26.15 20.53 17.86
N LEU A 15 -26.75 21.13 16.82
CA LEU A 15 -26.14 21.26 15.50
C LEU A 15 -24.85 22.08 15.54
N MET A 16 -24.87 23.19 16.28
CA MET A 16 -23.69 24.03 16.51
C MET A 16 -22.63 23.29 17.32
N GLY A 17 -23.01 22.52 18.35
CA GLY A 17 -22.07 21.73 19.14
C GLY A 17 -21.32 20.70 18.28
N ILE A 18 -22.06 19.95 17.45
CA ILE A 18 -21.47 18.98 16.50
C ILE A 18 -20.61 19.71 15.46
N GLY A 19 -21.06 20.85 14.95
CA GLY A 19 -20.32 21.68 14.00
C GLY A 19 -18.99 22.19 14.57
N ILE A 20 -19.01 22.76 15.78
CA ILE A 20 -17.84 23.29 16.46
C ILE A 20 -16.83 22.17 16.73
N TYR A 21 -17.29 21.04 17.28
CA TYR A 21 -16.44 19.88 17.51
C TYR A 21 -15.82 19.37 16.21
N GLY A 22 -16.64 19.22 15.16
CA GLY A 22 -16.20 18.79 13.84
C GLY A 22 -15.19 19.73 13.19
N VAL A 23 -15.38 21.05 13.32
CA VAL A 23 -14.43 22.08 12.82
C VAL A 23 -13.11 21.99 13.57
N VAL A 24 -13.14 21.95 14.91
CA VAL A 24 -11.94 21.86 15.74
C VAL A 24 -11.16 20.59 15.39
N ARG A 25 -11.84 19.44 15.36
CA ARG A 25 -11.21 18.16 15.02
C ARG A 25 -10.68 18.14 13.59
N SER A 26 -11.43 18.62 12.62
CA SER A 26 -10.97 18.68 11.22
C SER A 26 -9.78 19.62 11.05
N PHE A 27 -9.72 20.71 11.83
CA PHE A 27 -8.59 21.63 11.81
C PHE A 27 -7.33 21.05 12.45
N GLU A 28 -7.47 20.28 13.53
CA GLU A 28 -6.36 19.50 14.09
C GLU A 28 -5.81 18.52 13.05
N GLU A 29 -6.69 17.77 12.37
CA GLU A 29 -6.27 16.81 11.35
C GLU A 29 -5.67 17.49 10.12
N TYR A 30 -6.16 18.68 9.74
CA TYR A 30 -5.59 19.50 8.66
C TYR A 30 -4.16 19.96 8.96
N LYS A 31 -3.85 20.24 10.23
CA LYS A 31 -2.51 20.64 10.67
C LYS A 31 -1.56 19.47 10.86
N ARG A 32 -2.07 18.31 11.28
CA ARG A 32 -1.26 17.14 11.65
C ARG A 32 -0.90 16.22 10.49
N HIS A 33 -1.60 16.32 9.35
CA HIS A 33 -1.45 15.34 8.26
C HIS A 33 -1.18 16.00 6.90
N GLY A 34 -0.41 15.30 6.07
CA GLY A 34 -0.18 15.62 4.65
C GLY A 34 -1.33 15.19 3.74
N GLU A 35 -1.16 15.39 2.43
CA GLU A 35 -2.10 14.85 1.42
C GLU A 35 -2.08 13.31 1.44
N PRO A 36 -3.22 12.63 1.23
CA PRO A 36 -4.56 13.12 0.86
C PRO A 36 -5.46 13.50 2.06
N VAL A 37 -4.99 13.26 3.29
CA VAL A 37 -5.76 13.52 4.52
C VAL A 37 -5.99 15.02 4.72
N LYS A 38 -5.04 15.85 4.28
CA LYS A 38 -5.16 17.31 4.29
C LYS A 38 -6.30 17.82 3.42
N THR A 39 -6.46 17.32 2.18
CA THR A 39 -7.62 17.63 1.34
C THR A 39 -8.93 17.22 2.01
N LEU A 40 -8.97 16.01 2.58
CA LEU A 40 -10.14 15.52 3.32
C LEU A 40 -10.47 16.41 4.53
N ALA A 41 -9.48 16.73 5.34
CA ALA A 41 -9.64 17.56 6.53
C ALA A 41 -10.11 18.97 6.17
N ARG A 42 -9.62 19.54 5.06
CA ARG A 42 -10.11 20.82 4.53
C ARG A 42 -11.57 20.72 4.10
N THR A 43 -11.95 19.67 3.39
CA THR A 43 -13.35 19.44 2.97
C THR A 43 -14.26 19.26 4.18
N LEU A 44 -13.88 18.44 5.16
CA LEU A 44 -14.63 18.23 6.40
C LEU A 44 -14.78 19.52 7.20
N LEU A 45 -13.73 20.33 7.30
CA LEU A 45 -13.79 21.62 7.98
C LEU A 45 -14.84 22.53 7.35
N VAL A 46 -14.86 22.64 6.01
CA VAL A 46 -15.86 23.43 5.29
C VAL A 46 -17.26 22.85 5.49
N SER A 47 -17.42 21.54 5.42
CA SER A 47 -18.71 20.86 5.63
C SER A 47 -19.26 21.07 7.04
N PHE A 48 -18.45 20.92 8.09
CA PHE A 48 -18.89 21.13 9.47
C PHE A 48 -19.19 22.60 9.78
N PHE A 49 -18.45 23.53 9.17
CA PHE A 49 -18.75 24.95 9.28
C PHE A 49 -20.11 25.28 8.64
N LEU A 50 -20.34 24.83 7.40
CA LEU A 50 -21.57 25.10 6.66
C LEU A 50 -22.79 24.40 7.26
N PHE A 51 -22.70 23.09 7.54
CA PHE A 51 -23.82 22.33 8.08
C PHE A 51 -24.07 22.63 9.56
N GLY A 52 -23.02 22.64 10.39
CA GLY A 52 -23.19 22.76 11.84
C GLY A 52 -23.38 24.20 12.31
N ILE A 53 -22.41 25.07 12.02
CA ILE A 53 -22.40 26.45 12.54
C ILE A 53 -23.38 27.32 11.73
N ALA A 54 -23.22 27.40 10.41
CA ALA A 54 -24.08 28.24 9.57
C ALA A 54 -25.52 27.70 9.52
N GLY A 55 -25.71 26.38 9.45
CA GLY A 55 -27.02 25.74 9.55
C GLY A 55 -27.71 25.99 10.90
N GLY A 56 -26.98 25.92 12.01
CA GLY A 56 -27.52 26.15 13.35
C GLY A 56 -27.91 27.61 13.57
N LEU A 57 -27.10 28.55 13.07
CA LEU A 57 -27.45 29.98 13.03
C LEU A 57 -28.70 30.23 12.17
N GLY A 58 -28.85 29.52 11.06
CA GLY A 58 -30.05 29.56 10.23
C GLY A 58 -31.30 29.12 10.99
N VAL A 59 -31.21 28.03 11.76
CA VAL A 59 -32.31 27.58 12.64
C VAL A 59 -32.68 28.66 13.66
N LEU A 60 -31.69 29.27 14.32
CA LEU A 60 -31.95 30.36 15.29
C LEU A 60 -32.57 31.60 14.63
N ALA A 61 -32.16 31.93 13.40
CA ALA A 61 -32.71 33.04 12.64
C ALA A 61 -34.19 32.85 12.32
N THR A 62 -34.66 31.60 12.12
CA THR A 62 -36.09 31.31 11.91
C THR A 62 -36.94 31.56 13.16
N VAL A 63 -36.33 31.53 14.35
CA VAL A 63 -36.99 31.89 15.61
C VAL A 63 -36.99 33.41 15.81
N ALA A 64 -35.90 34.09 15.44
CA ALA A 64 -35.70 35.51 15.68
C ALA A 64 -36.40 36.42 14.65
N VAL A 65 -36.59 35.95 13.42
CA VAL A 65 -37.18 36.71 12.33
C VAL A 65 -38.18 35.82 11.60
N SER A 66 -39.43 36.28 11.41
CA SER A 66 -40.51 35.56 10.71
C SER A 66 -40.27 35.41 9.20
N LEU A 67 -39.02 35.39 8.76
CA LEU A 67 -38.64 35.17 7.37
C LEU A 67 -38.69 33.67 7.09
N LYS A 68 -39.57 33.29 6.15
CA LYS A 68 -39.73 31.92 5.64
C LYS A 68 -38.52 31.50 4.78
N PHE A 69 -37.32 31.38 5.36
CA PHE A 69 -36.09 30.95 4.66
C PHE A 69 -35.88 29.43 4.63
N TRP A 70 -36.95 28.65 4.76
CA TRP A 70 -36.87 27.18 4.81
C TRP A 70 -36.15 26.57 3.60
N MET A 71 -36.31 27.15 2.40
CA MET A 71 -35.58 26.72 1.20
C MET A 71 -34.06 26.88 1.34
N LEU A 72 -33.58 28.00 1.90
CA LEU A 72 -32.15 28.24 2.05
C LEU A 72 -31.52 27.24 3.02
N GLN A 73 -32.21 27.00 4.14
CA GLN A 73 -31.79 26.02 5.15
C GLN A 73 -31.77 24.59 4.59
N ALA A 74 -32.82 24.19 3.86
CA ALA A 74 -32.89 22.88 3.23
C ALA A 74 -31.77 22.69 2.21
N VAL A 75 -31.47 23.70 1.38
CA VAL A 75 -30.38 23.64 0.40
C VAL A 75 -29.03 23.52 1.09
N SER A 76 -28.74 24.33 2.10
CA SER A 76 -27.46 24.27 2.83
C SER A 76 -27.23 22.92 3.52
N ILE A 77 -28.25 22.36 4.17
CA ILE A 77 -28.15 21.06 4.84
C ILE A 77 -27.96 19.94 3.81
N THR A 78 -28.75 19.93 2.74
CA THR A 78 -28.70 18.89 1.72
C THR A 78 -27.36 18.90 0.99
N LEU A 79 -26.83 20.10 0.67
CA LEU A 79 -25.53 20.25 0.03
C LEU A 79 -24.39 19.79 0.95
N GLY A 80 -24.45 20.13 2.24
CA GLY A 80 -23.52 19.65 3.25
C GLY A 80 -23.50 18.12 3.35
N TYR A 81 -24.68 17.49 3.33
CA TYR A 81 -24.82 16.04 3.38
C TYR A 81 -24.29 15.34 2.13
N ILE A 82 -24.55 15.89 0.94
CA ILE A 82 -24.03 15.37 -0.33
C ILE A 82 -22.50 15.41 -0.35
N ILE A 83 -21.91 16.51 0.10
CA ILE A 83 -20.44 16.66 0.16
C ILE A 83 -19.84 15.64 1.14
N LEU A 84 -20.46 15.49 2.33
CA LEU A 84 -20.01 14.54 3.35
C LEU A 84 -20.09 13.09 2.85
N ALA A 85 -21.22 12.72 2.25
CA ALA A 85 -21.44 11.39 1.69
C ALA A 85 -20.45 11.07 0.55
N SER A 86 -20.26 12.01 -0.39
CA SER A 86 -19.31 11.87 -1.49
C SER A 86 -17.87 11.71 -1.00
N SER A 87 -17.46 12.52 -0.02
CA SER A 87 -16.14 12.45 0.60
C SER A 87 -15.91 11.11 1.30
N THR A 88 -16.91 10.63 2.03
CA THR A 88 -16.86 9.35 2.74
C THR A 88 -16.78 8.17 1.77
N LEU A 89 -17.56 8.17 0.69
CA LEU A 89 -17.52 7.11 -0.34
C LEU A 89 -16.18 7.09 -1.09
N ASN A 90 -15.60 8.26 -1.37
CA ASN A 90 -14.27 8.34 -1.97
C ASN A 90 -13.18 7.82 -1.02
N LEU A 91 -13.31 8.09 0.28
CA LEU A 91 -12.42 7.53 1.31
C LEU A 91 -12.54 6.01 1.38
N LEU A 92 -13.77 5.48 1.36
CA LEU A 92 -14.02 4.05 1.37
C LEU A 92 -13.40 3.38 0.13
N GLY A 93 -13.49 3.99 -1.05
CA GLY A 93 -12.83 3.48 -2.27
C GLY A 93 -11.30 3.55 -2.25
N LYS A 94 -10.69 4.51 -1.52
CA LYS A 94 -9.23 4.52 -1.28
C LYS A 94 -8.82 3.45 -0.25
N LEU A 95 -9.60 3.30 0.81
CA LEU A 95 -9.35 2.33 1.87
C LEU A 95 -9.59 0.88 1.42
N GLU A 96 -10.60 0.65 0.57
CA GLU A 96 -10.87 -0.65 -0.06
C GLU A 96 -9.72 -1.09 -0.95
N ARG A 97 -9.06 -0.17 -1.68
CA ARG A 97 -7.87 -0.50 -2.47
C ARG A 97 -6.68 -0.88 -1.60
N TYR A 98 -6.49 -0.19 -0.48
CA TYR A 98 -5.45 -0.51 0.51
C TYR A 98 -5.67 -1.89 1.16
N TRP A 99 -6.91 -2.17 1.58
CA TRP A 99 -7.28 -3.46 2.17
C TRP A 99 -7.33 -4.60 1.16
N ARG A 100 -7.85 -4.40 -0.07
CA ARG A 100 -7.86 -5.40 -1.13
C ARG A 100 -6.45 -5.77 -1.59
N ALA A 101 -5.54 -4.79 -1.72
CA ALA A 101 -4.15 -5.09 -2.05
C ALA A 101 -3.51 -5.99 -0.98
N SER A 102 -3.76 -5.72 0.30
CA SER A 102 -3.29 -6.55 1.41
C SER A 102 -3.98 -7.92 1.50
N SER A 103 -5.30 -8.01 1.25
CA SER A 103 -6.06 -9.25 1.40
C SER A 103 -5.92 -10.19 0.19
N VAL A 104 -5.88 -9.66 -1.03
CA VAL A 104 -5.66 -10.45 -2.26
C VAL A 104 -4.25 -11.04 -2.28
N GLN A 105 -3.26 -10.37 -1.70
CA GLN A 105 -1.89 -10.87 -1.60
C GLN A 105 -1.74 -11.95 -0.52
N LYS A 106 -2.51 -11.86 0.58
CA LYS A 106 -2.51 -12.86 1.66
C LYS A 106 -3.23 -14.17 1.29
N GLU A 107 -4.22 -14.11 0.40
CA GLU A 107 -5.03 -15.28 0.01
C GLU A 107 -4.42 -16.08 -1.15
N LYS A 108 -3.48 -15.49 -1.89
CA LYS A 108 -2.83 -16.09 -3.07
C LYS A 108 -1.31 -16.29 -2.92
N SER A 109 -0.75 -16.33 -1.71
CA SER A 109 0.62 -16.79 -1.54
C SER A 109 0.66 -18.28 -1.88
N THR A 110 0.94 -18.61 -3.13
CA THR A 110 1.33 -19.97 -3.49
C THR A 110 2.49 -20.32 -2.57
N GLY A 111 2.42 -21.43 -1.82
CA GLY A 111 3.43 -21.81 -0.81
C GLY A 111 4.83 -22.12 -1.35
N ARG A 112 5.20 -21.56 -2.50
CA ARG A 112 6.53 -21.63 -3.11
C ARG A 112 7.33 -20.41 -2.63
N ASN A 113 8.37 -20.67 -1.85
CA ASN A 113 9.36 -19.62 -1.56
C ASN A 113 10.07 -19.24 -2.87
N PRO A 114 10.29 -17.95 -3.12
CA PRO A 114 11.06 -17.52 -4.28
C PRO A 114 12.50 -18.04 -4.17
N PRO A 115 13.16 -18.40 -5.29
CA PRO A 115 14.54 -18.89 -5.31
C PRO A 115 15.51 -17.71 -5.17
N LEU A 116 15.37 -16.96 -4.07
CA LEU A 116 16.20 -15.83 -3.71
C LEU A 116 17.07 -16.20 -2.52
N PRO A 117 18.31 -15.69 -2.43
CA PRO A 117 19.07 -15.80 -1.20
C PRO A 117 18.37 -15.01 -0.07
N PRO A 118 18.61 -15.34 1.21
CA PRO A 118 17.99 -14.63 2.33
C PRO A 118 18.36 -13.14 2.38
N ALA A 119 19.57 -12.79 1.95
CA ALA A 119 20.02 -11.41 1.88
C ALA A 119 20.90 -11.21 0.65
N ALA A 120 20.50 -10.26 -0.18
CA ALA A 120 21.02 -10.07 -1.50
C ALA A 120 21.29 -8.61 -1.80
N MET A 121 22.20 -8.37 -2.74
CA MET A 121 22.57 -7.05 -3.21
C MET A 121 22.38 -6.93 -4.72
N LEU A 122 21.81 -5.80 -5.13
CA LEU A 122 21.66 -5.36 -6.51
C LEU A 122 22.40 -4.04 -6.73
N THR A 123 22.88 -3.84 -7.95
CA THR A 123 23.63 -2.64 -8.34
C THR A 123 22.87 -1.71 -9.26
N SER A 124 21.86 -2.21 -10.00
CA SER A 124 21.06 -1.44 -10.95
C SER A 124 19.59 -1.34 -10.52
N PRO A 125 18.99 -0.15 -10.57
CA PRO A 125 17.54 0.03 -10.38
C PRO A 125 16.69 -0.72 -11.42
N GLU A 126 17.17 -0.83 -12.66
CA GLU A 126 16.50 -1.53 -13.76
C GLU A 126 16.43 -3.03 -13.47
N ASP A 127 17.53 -3.60 -13.01
CA ASP A 127 17.64 -4.98 -12.56
C ASP A 127 16.68 -5.26 -11.38
N ALA A 128 16.62 -4.33 -10.41
CA ALA A 128 15.66 -4.41 -9.30
C ALA A 128 14.21 -4.43 -9.79
N LYS A 129 13.87 -3.57 -10.75
CA LYS A 129 12.54 -3.52 -11.36
C LYS A 129 12.17 -4.83 -12.04
N ILE A 130 13.07 -5.40 -12.84
CA ILE A 130 12.85 -6.68 -13.54
C ILE A 130 12.66 -7.81 -12.52
N LEU A 131 13.55 -7.90 -11.53
CA LEU A 131 13.51 -8.95 -10.52
C LEU A 131 12.22 -8.90 -9.71
N LEU A 132 11.88 -7.75 -9.13
CA LEU A 132 10.70 -7.61 -8.26
C LEU A 132 9.40 -7.89 -9.02
N LYS A 133 9.28 -7.42 -10.27
CA LYS A 133 8.13 -7.73 -11.12
C LYS A 133 8.01 -9.22 -11.42
N THR A 134 9.14 -9.86 -11.73
CA THR A 134 9.18 -11.29 -12.02
C THR A 134 8.74 -12.08 -10.79
N ILE A 135 9.32 -11.80 -9.63
CA ILE A 135 8.99 -12.53 -8.41
C ILE A 135 7.54 -12.30 -7.99
N LEU A 136 7.05 -11.06 -8.07
CA LEU A 136 5.65 -10.74 -7.80
C LEU A 136 4.71 -11.50 -8.74
N GLY A 137 5.03 -11.56 -10.03
CA GLY A 137 4.21 -12.24 -11.04
C GLY A 137 4.15 -13.77 -10.89
N TYR A 138 5.25 -14.41 -10.49
CA TYR A 138 5.35 -15.88 -10.44
C TYR A 138 5.09 -16.49 -9.06
N PHE A 139 5.46 -15.81 -7.97
CA PHE A 139 5.35 -16.34 -6.60
C PHE A 139 4.29 -15.63 -5.77
N ASN A 140 3.86 -14.44 -6.19
CA ASN A 140 2.86 -13.61 -5.51
C ASN A 140 3.13 -13.45 -4.00
N VAL A 141 4.39 -13.22 -3.65
CA VAL A 141 4.81 -12.94 -2.27
C VAL A 141 4.63 -11.45 -1.95
N PRO A 142 4.34 -11.10 -0.69
CA PRO A 142 4.27 -9.70 -0.26
C PRO A 142 5.65 -9.05 -0.32
N ILE A 143 5.67 -7.78 -0.73
CA ILE A 143 6.88 -6.97 -0.83
C ILE A 143 6.72 -5.74 0.05
N LEU A 144 7.68 -5.50 0.94
CA LEU A 144 7.89 -4.22 1.64
C LEU A 144 9.01 -3.48 0.92
N ALA A 145 8.69 -2.33 0.31
CA ALA A 145 9.68 -1.48 -0.33
C ALA A 145 9.99 -0.25 0.54
N ILE A 146 11.26 0.14 0.59
CA ILE A 146 11.76 1.29 1.35
C ILE A 146 12.58 2.15 0.40
N GLY A 147 12.20 3.41 0.23
CA GLY A 147 12.89 4.31 -0.69
C GLY A 147 12.58 5.79 -0.45
N ARG A 148 13.30 6.67 -1.15
CA ARG A 148 13.18 8.14 -1.00
C ARG A 148 12.11 8.75 -1.91
N GLU A 149 11.71 8.05 -2.95
CA GLU A 149 10.66 8.52 -3.86
C GLU A 149 9.29 8.44 -3.19
N HIS A 150 8.38 9.35 -3.55
CA HIS A 150 7.01 9.29 -3.04
C HIS A 150 6.35 7.96 -3.46
N PRO A 151 5.50 7.32 -2.61
CA PRO A 151 4.94 6.00 -2.90
C PRO A 151 4.28 5.87 -4.27
N GLU A 152 3.55 6.90 -4.71
CA GLU A 152 2.88 6.92 -6.02
C GLU A 152 3.89 6.95 -7.17
N SER A 153 4.92 7.81 -7.08
CA SER A 153 5.98 7.91 -8.08
C SER A 153 6.81 6.64 -8.16
N TRP A 154 7.11 6.03 -7.01
CA TRP A 154 7.81 4.77 -6.95
C TRP A 154 7.01 3.65 -7.64
N ALA A 155 5.72 3.55 -7.36
CA ALA A 155 4.86 2.52 -7.95
C ALA A 155 4.73 2.68 -9.47
N GLU A 156 4.63 3.92 -9.96
CA GLU A 156 4.63 4.22 -11.40
C GLU A 156 5.96 3.83 -12.05
N LYS A 157 7.08 4.26 -11.47
CA LYS A 157 8.43 3.95 -11.97
C LYS A 157 8.70 2.46 -12.02
N MET A 158 8.37 1.75 -10.95
CA MET A 158 8.53 0.29 -10.88
C MET A 158 7.48 -0.42 -11.73
N GLY A 159 6.34 0.21 -11.99
CA GLY A 159 5.18 -0.38 -12.65
C GLY A 159 4.60 -1.55 -11.85
N MET A 160 4.70 -1.49 -10.53
CA MET A 160 4.11 -2.40 -9.55
C MET A 160 3.89 -1.65 -8.23
N ALA A 161 2.84 -2.01 -7.50
CA ALA A 161 2.63 -1.53 -6.13
C ALA A 161 3.13 -2.59 -5.14
N PRO A 162 3.91 -2.23 -4.12
CA PRO A 162 4.30 -3.16 -3.07
C PRO A 162 3.15 -3.34 -2.07
N ALA A 163 3.20 -4.39 -1.26
CA ALA A 163 2.21 -4.62 -0.20
C ALA A 163 2.32 -3.55 0.89
N GLU A 164 3.56 -3.17 1.24
CA GLU A 164 3.86 -2.06 2.14
C GLU A 164 4.94 -1.16 1.53
N TYR A 165 4.84 0.15 1.76
CA TYR A 165 5.87 1.11 1.35
C TYR A 165 6.24 2.00 2.53
N ILE A 166 7.54 2.12 2.80
CA ILE A 166 8.11 3.08 3.74
C ILE A 166 8.82 4.17 2.96
N TRP A 167 8.31 5.40 3.11
CA TRP A 167 8.89 6.56 2.46
C TRP A 167 9.98 7.19 3.35
N LEU A 168 11.24 7.11 2.94
CA LEU A 168 12.39 7.69 3.63
C LEU A 168 12.40 9.20 3.42
N THR A 169 11.86 9.94 4.39
CA THR A 169 11.81 11.41 4.34
C THR A 169 11.68 11.98 5.76
N ARG A 170 12.09 13.25 5.91
CA ARG A 170 11.82 14.04 7.13
C ARG A 170 10.47 14.74 7.10
N VAL A 171 9.76 14.69 5.97
CA VAL A 171 8.42 15.26 5.85
C VAL A 171 7.44 14.41 6.64
N GLU A 172 6.56 15.05 7.41
CA GLU A 172 5.49 14.37 8.12
C GLU A 172 4.48 13.78 7.13
N HIS A 173 4.36 12.45 7.12
CA HIS A 173 3.44 11.70 6.27
C HIS A 173 3.13 10.35 6.95
N PRO A 174 1.91 9.79 6.82
CA PRO A 174 1.56 8.52 7.48
C PRO A 174 2.49 7.35 7.15
N GLN A 175 3.03 7.33 5.93
CA GLN A 175 3.98 6.31 5.46
C GLN A 175 5.46 6.74 5.59
N SER A 176 5.74 7.95 6.09
CA SER A 176 7.13 8.39 6.20
C SER A 176 7.81 7.83 7.43
N VAL A 177 9.11 7.60 7.29
CA VAL A 177 10.03 7.34 8.39
C VAL A 177 11.27 8.19 8.16
N SER A 178 11.72 8.88 9.21
CA SER A 178 12.96 9.66 9.16
C SER A 178 14.13 8.75 8.80
N PRO A 179 15.03 9.17 7.88
CA PRO A 179 16.24 8.41 7.54
C PRO A 179 17.16 8.15 8.74
N SER A 180 17.10 8.98 9.78
CA SER A 180 17.85 8.77 11.02
C SER A 180 17.23 7.75 11.98
N ALA A 181 15.96 7.39 11.78
CA ALA A 181 15.20 6.55 12.71
C ALA A 181 15.35 5.04 12.40
N LEU A 182 16.60 4.54 12.34
CA LEU A 182 16.90 3.15 12.00
C LEU A 182 16.19 2.14 12.91
N HIS A 183 15.97 2.47 14.18
CA HIS A 183 15.22 1.62 15.10
C HIS A 183 13.77 1.40 14.65
N ILE A 184 13.10 2.45 14.14
CA ILE A 184 11.73 2.37 13.64
C ILE A 184 11.70 1.53 12.35
N LEU A 185 12.64 1.76 11.44
CA LEU A 185 12.78 0.94 10.22
C LEU A 185 12.93 -0.54 10.58
N ASN A 186 13.85 -0.87 11.49
CA ASN A 186 14.11 -2.24 11.89
C ASN A 186 12.87 -2.91 12.51
N GLY A 187 12.13 -2.18 13.37
CA GLY A 187 10.90 -2.69 13.98
C GLY A 187 9.80 -2.99 12.96
N LYS A 188 9.61 -2.10 11.96
CA LYS A 188 8.65 -2.30 10.86
C LYS A 188 9.06 -3.48 9.98
N ILE A 189 10.32 -3.53 9.56
CA ILE A 189 10.88 -4.61 8.72
C ILE A 189 10.75 -5.97 9.40
N THR A 190 11.16 -6.07 10.67
CA THR A 190 11.09 -7.32 11.44
C THR A 190 9.64 -7.79 11.59
N THR A 191 8.72 -6.85 11.84
CA THR A 191 7.28 -7.18 11.95
C THR A 191 6.73 -7.67 10.62
N PHE A 192 7.09 -7.02 9.52
CA PHE A 192 6.71 -7.44 8.17
C PHE A 192 7.20 -8.87 7.87
N LEU A 193 8.49 -9.14 8.07
CA LEU A 193 9.09 -10.46 7.82
C LEU A 193 8.47 -11.55 8.68
N ARG A 194 8.24 -11.28 9.97
CA ARG A 194 7.58 -12.23 10.89
C ARG A 194 6.16 -12.57 10.45
N ASN A 195 5.42 -11.59 9.93
CA ASN A 195 4.02 -11.78 9.52
C ASN A 195 3.89 -12.39 8.12
N ASN A 196 4.97 -12.38 7.33
CA ASN A 196 4.97 -12.78 5.93
C ASN A 196 6.17 -13.69 5.62
N PRO A 197 6.11 -14.99 5.99
CA PRO A 197 7.11 -15.97 5.54
C PRO A 197 7.26 -15.96 4.02
N GLY A 198 8.49 -15.96 3.51
CA GLY A 198 8.79 -15.80 2.07
C GLY A 198 8.64 -14.37 1.54
N GLY A 199 8.23 -13.42 2.37
CA GLY A 199 8.11 -12.00 2.02
C GLY A 199 9.46 -11.35 1.71
N ILE A 200 9.43 -10.30 0.89
CA ILE A 200 10.62 -9.62 0.39
C ILE A 200 10.68 -8.20 0.94
N VAL A 201 11.82 -7.84 1.52
CA VAL A 201 12.14 -6.48 1.93
C VAL A 201 13.12 -5.90 0.91
N TYR A 202 12.66 -4.94 0.13
CA TYR A 202 13.48 -4.20 -0.82
C TYR A 202 13.87 -2.85 -0.21
N ILE A 203 15.17 -2.58 -0.15
CA ILE A 203 15.72 -1.33 0.41
C ILE A 203 16.54 -0.63 -0.66
N GLU A 204 16.19 0.63 -0.93
CA GLU A 204 16.99 1.57 -1.72
C GLU A 204 17.17 2.89 -0.95
N GLY A 205 18.07 3.75 -1.43
CA GLY A 205 18.30 5.05 -0.79
C GLY A 205 19.27 4.99 0.39
N ILE A 206 20.19 4.02 0.44
CA ILE A 206 21.20 3.94 1.50
C ILE A 206 22.10 5.19 1.53
N GLU A 207 22.34 5.79 0.35
CA GLU A 207 23.03 7.06 0.17
C GLU A 207 22.28 8.23 0.82
N TYR A 208 20.96 8.14 0.93
CA TYR A 208 20.18 9.14 1.63
C TYR A 208 20.28 8.96 3.15
N ILE A 209 20.32 7.71 3.63
CA ILE A 209 20.51 7.39 5.05
C ILE A 209 21.89 7.86 5.53
N SER A 210 22.93 7.72 4.70
CA SER A 210 24.31 8.12 5.02
C SER A 210 24.49 9.62 5.25
N PHE A 211 23.58 10.47 4.77
CA PHE A 211 23.59 11.89 5.13
C PHE A 211 23.26 12.17 6.60
N TYR A 212 22.65 11.23 7.32
CA TYR A 212 22.16 11.42 8.69
C TYR A 212 22.79 10.47 9.70
N VAL A 213 23.30 9.33 9.24
CA VAL A 213 23.76 8.25 10.09
C VAL A 213 25.13 7.77 9.62
N ASP A 214 26.01 7.50 10.58
CA ASP A 214 27.33 6.97 10.29
C ASP A 214 27.25 5.56 9.69
N PHE A 215 28.23 5.22 8.85
CA PHE A 215 28.25 3.93 8.15
C PHE A 215 28.21 2.73 9.09
N LYS A 216 28.84 2.80 10.27
CA LYS A 216 28.87 1.68 11.23
C LYS A 216 27.45 1.38 11.75
N SER A 217 26.67 2.42 12.02
CA SER A 217 25.26 2.29 12.40
C SER A 217 24.40 1.75 11.24
N ILE A 218 24.64 2.20 10.01
CA ILE A 218 23.97 1.67 8.80
C ILE A 218 24.31 0.18 8.61
N ALA A 219 25.58 -0.19 8.72
CA ALA A 219 26.02 -1.57 8.55
C ALA A 219 25.38 -2.50 9.57
N LYS A 220 25.32 -2.09 10.85
CA LYS A 220 24.59 -2.83 11.88
C LYS A 220 23.11 -3.00 11.56
N PHE A 221 22.47 -1.95 11.05
CA PHE A 221 21.07 -2.02 10.63
C PHE A 221 20.86 -3.01 9.48
N ILE A 222 21.67 -2.94 8.42
CA ILE A 222 21.59 -3.85 7.28
C ILE A 222 21.82 -5.30 7.71
N LEU A 223 22.81 -5.56 8.57
CA LEU A 223 23.07 -6.89 9.10
C LEU A 223 21.90 -7.40 9.97
N ALA A 224 21.32 -6.55 10.80
CA ALA A 224 20.14 -6.92 11.59
C ALA A 224 18.93 -7.26 10.71
N VAL A 225 18.73 -6.56 9.60
CA VAL A 225 17.67 -6.88 8.63
C VAL A 225 17.95 -8.22 7.93
N ARG A 226 19.20 -8.49 7.54
CA ARG A 226 19.62 -9.79 7.01
C ARG A 226 19.31 -10.92 8.00
N ASP A 227 19.69 -10.75 9.26
CA ASP A 227 19.45 -11.76 10.30
C ASP A 227 17.95 -12.00 10.49
N ALA A 228 17.14 -10.94 10.50
CA ALA A 228 15.69 -11.04 10.57
C ALA A 228 15.09 -11.79 9.36
N ALA A 229 15.61 -11.55 8.15
CA ALA A 229 15.17 -12.26 6.95
C ALA A 229 15.46 -13.76 7.04
N ILE A 230 16.66 -14.14 7.51
CA ILE A 230 17.03 -15.54 7.75
C ILE A 230 16.12 -16.19 8.80
N ILE A 231 15.95 -15.54 9.96
CA ILE A 231 15.18 -16.07 11.09
C ILE A 231 13.72 -16.30 10.73
N HIS A 232 13.12 -15.39 9.95
CA HIS A 232 11.71 -15.44 9.58
C HIS A 232 11.45 -16.11 8.22
N GLY A 233 12.47 -16.65 7.56
CA GLY A 233 12.35 -17.33 6.27
C GLY A 233 11.87 -16.40 5.14
N GLY A 234 12.22 -15.12 5.20
CA GLY A 234 11.98 -14.13 4.15
C GLY A 234 13.27 -13.76 3.42
N HIS A 235 13.21 -12.68 2.64
CA HIS A 235 14.31 -12.22 1.80
C HIS A 235 14.54 -10.72 1.95
N MET A 236 15.80 -10.31 1.92
CA MET A 236 16.24 -8.93 1.86
C MET A 236 16.94 -8.69 0.52
N ILE A 237 16.57 -7.60 -0.16
CA ILE A 237 17.25 -7.10 -1.36
C ILE A 237 17.67 -5.67 -1.10
N LEU A 238 18.97 -5.41 -1.14
CA LEU A 238 19.54 -4.08 -0.98
C LEU A 238 20.04 -3.56 -2.33
N LEU A 239 19.51 -2.42 -2.77
CA LEU A 239 20.04 -1.70 -3.93
C LEU A 239 21.16 -0.77 -3.46
N VAL A 240 22.39 -1.07 -3.90
CA VAL A 240 23.57 -0.21 -3.67
C VAL A 240 24.38 -0.13 -4.97
N ALA A 241 24.44 1.05 -5.57
CA ALA A 241 25.33 1.27 -6.70
C ALA A 241 26.80 1.31 -6.23
N PRO A 242 27.78 0.79 -6.98
CA PRO A 242 29.19 0.80 -6.58
C PRO A 242 29.73 2.18 -6.18
N GLU A 243 29.15 3.24 -6.75
CA GLU A 243 29.56 4.63 -6.52
C GLU A 243 28.87 5.30 -5.32
N THR A 244 27.88 4.64 -4.70
CA THR A 244 27.14 5.21 -3.56
C THR A 244 27.87 5.11 -2.22
N LEU A 245 28.89 4.26 -2.11
CA LEU A 245 29.65 4.04 -0.89
C LEU A 245 31.16 4.10 -1.16
N GLU A 246 31.93 4.37 -0.12
CA GLU A 246 33.38 4.25 -0.21
C GLU A 246 33.78 2.80 -0.55
N PRO A 247 34.90 2.57 -1.28
CA PRO A 247 35.29 1.22 -1.71
C PRO A 247 35.39 0.19 -0.57
N GLN A 248 35.85 0.63 0.61
CA GLN A 248 35.94 -0.23 1.81
C GLN A 248 34.56 -0.59 2.36
N GLN A 249 33.64 0.39 2.38
CA GLN A 249 32.25 0.22 2.83
C GLN A 249 31.48 -0.73 1.89
N TYR A 250 31.64 -0.55 0.57
CA TYR A 250 31.07 -1.43 -0.44
C TYR A 250 31.59 -2.86 -0.31
N ALA A 251 32.89 -3.05 -0.08
CA ALA A 251 33.49 -4.37 0.10
C ALA A 251 32.94 -5.12 1.31
N ILE A 252 32.60 -4.41 2.40
CA ILE A 252 31.94 -4.99 3.58
C ILE A 252 30.58 -5.57 3.18
N PHE A 253 29.74 -4.80 2.49
CA PHE A 253 28.43 -5.30 2.06
C PHE A 253 28.53 -6.42 1.03
N LYS A 254 29.46 -6.34 0.07
CA LYS A 254 29.68 -7.41 -0.90
C LYS A 254 30.14 -8.73 -0.25
N LYS A 255 30.80 -8.66 0.91
CA LYS A 255 31.21 -9.85 1.66
C LYS A 255 30.05 -10.47 2.45
N GLU A 256 29.16 -9.64 2.98
CA GLU A 256 28.05 -10.06 3.85
C GLU A 256 26.76 -10.39 3.09
N LEU A 257 26.61 -9.88 1.86
CA LEU A 257 25.42 -10.02 1.02
C LEU A 257 25.76 -10.73 -0.29
N GLU A 258 24.89 -11.63 -0.75
CA GLU A 258 25.08 -12.30 -2.03
C GLU A 258 24.75 -11.37 -3.18
N THR A 259 25.64 -11.25 -4.17
CA THR A 259 25.36 -10.43 -5.37
C THR A 259 24.46 -11.22 -6.31
N ILE A 260 23.29 -10.67 -6.66
CA ILE A 260 22.36 -11.33 -7.57
C ILE A 260 22.75 -11.07 -9.02
N ASP A 261 22.83 -12.15 -9.80
CA ASP A 261 22.70 -12.11 -11.26
C ASP A 261 21.21 -12.24 -11.61
N VAL A 262 20.59 -11.12 -11.98
CA VAL A 262 19.15 -11.07 -12.27
C VAL A 262 18.79 -12.00 -13.41
N GLN A 263 19.64 -12.15 -14.42
CA GLN A 263 19.29 -12.93 -15.61
C GLN A 263 19.32 -14.41 -15.31
N ARG A 264 20.26 -14.85 -14.46
CA ARG A 264 20.26 -16.20 -13.93
C ARG A 264 18.97 -16.49 -13.15
N ILE A 265 18.53 -15.60 -12.26
CA ILE A 265 17.31 -15.82 -11.46
C ILE A 265 16.07 -15.82 -12.36
N VAL A 266 15.93 -14.84 -13.25
CA VAL A 266 14.81 -14.76 -14.20
C VAL A 266 14.75 -16.01 -15.07
N ASN A 267 15.88 -16.47 -15.62
CA ASN A 267 15.93 -17.70 -16.42
C ASN A 267 15.56 -18.94 -15.61
N ASN A 268 15.96 -19.02 -14.34
CA ASN A 268 15.55 -20.11 -13.47
C ASN A 268 14.04 -20.07 -13.20
N VAL A 269 13.46 -18.90 -12.94
CA VAL A 269 12.02 -18.75 -12.66
C VAL A 269 11.19 -19.06 -13.91
N VAL A 270 11.58 -18.51 -15.06
CA VAL A 270 10.92 -18.74 -16.36
C VAL A 270 11.12 -20.19 -16.81
N GLY A 271 12.32 -20.74 -16.65
CA GLY A 271 12.63 -22.14 -16.93
C GLY A 271 11.78 -23.09 -16.08
N VAL A 272 11.65 -22.85 -14.77
CA VAL A 272 10.76 -23.63 -13.89
C VAL A 272 9.29 -23.54 -14.36
N ALA A 273 8.84 -22.36 -14.79
CA ALA A 273 7.49 -22.17 -15.32
C ALA A 273 7.26 -22.89 -16.66
N LEU A 274 8.26 -22.91 -17.54
CA LEU A 274 8.21 -23.60 -18.84
C LEU A 274 8.34 -25.12 -18.72
N PHE A 275 9.08 -25.63 -17.73
CA PHE A 275 9.46 -27.05 -17.64
C PHE A 275 8.73 -27.86 -16.55
N GLY A 276 7.89 -27.31 -15.67
CA GLY A 276 7.18 -28.19 -14.71
C GLY A 276 6.30 -27.55 -13.65
N THR A 277 5.02 -27.38 -13.96
CA THR A 277 3.87 -28.11 -13.37
C THR A 277 2.61 -27.38 -13.80
N LEU A 278 1.77 -28.02 -14.61
CA LEU A 278 0.41 -27.55 -14.85
C LEU A 278 -0.26 -27.25 -13.49
N PRO A 279 -1.00 -26.13 -13.34
CA PRO A 279 -1.78 -25.90 -12.13
C PRO A 279 -2.67 -27.13 -11.89
N PRO A 280 -2.82 -27.61 -10.64
CA PRO A 280 -3.70 -28.72 -10.34
C PRO A 280 -5.13 -28.31 -10.72
N GLY A 281 -5.59 -28.73 -11.90
CA GLY A 281 -6.85 -28.30 -12.50
C GLY A 281 -6.86 -28.14 -14.02
N SER A 282 -5.71 -28.12 -14.70
CA SER A 282 -5.65 -27.98 -16.17
C SER A 282 -5.09 -29.22 -16.88
N ALA A 283 -5.59 -30.41 -16.55
CA ALA A 283 -5.42 -31.56 -17.42
C ALA A 283 -6.41 -31.40 -18.60
N PRO A 284 -5.97 -31.40 -19.87
CA PRO A 284 -6.90 -31.46 -20.99
C PRO A 284 -7.71 -32.75 -20.88
N LYS A 285 -9.05 -32.65 -20.96
CA LYS A 285 -9.92 -33.81 -21.07
C LYS A 285 -9.40 -34.69 -22.21
N SER A 286 -9.05 -35.92 -21.88
CA SER A 286 -8.68 -36.94 -22.86
C SER A 286 -9.80 -36.99 -23.92
N PRO A 287 -9.48 -37.03 -25.22
CA PRO A 287 -10.51 -37.14 -26.23
C PRO A 287 -11.26 -38.45 -26.02
N GLU A 288 -12.59 -38.37 -25.92
CA GLU A 288 -13.48 -39.52 -26.02
C GLU A 288 -13.09 -40.30 -27.28
N ARG A 289 -12.66 -41.54 -27.06
CA ARG A 289 -12.39 -42.49 -28.12
C ARG A 289 -13.75 -42.89 -28.70
N ASN A 290 -14.14 -42.25 -29.79
CA ASN A 290 -15.24 -42.71 -30.63
C ASN A 290 -14.80 -44.00 -31.32
N ASP A 291 -15.09 -45.14 -30.68
CA ASP A 291 -15.05 -46.45 -31.31
C ASP A 291 -16.31 -46.59 -32.19
N ASP A 292 -16.28 -45.99 -33.38
CA ASP A 292 -17.23 -46.27 -34.45
C ASP A 292 -16.53 -46.17 -35.80
N ALA A 293 -15.76 -47.21 -36.12
CA ALA A 293 -15.27 -47.48 -37.47
C ALA A 293 -15.75 -48.87 -37.87
N GLY A 294 -16.83 -48.88 -38.66
CA GLY A 294 -17.43 -50.07 -39.23
C GLY A 294 -16.43 -50.88 -40.06
N THR A 295 -16.42 -52.17 -39.80
CA THR A 295 -15.77 -53.23 -40.57
C THR A 295 -16.36 -53.30 -41.98
N PRO A 296 -15.56 -53.34 -43.07
CA PRO A 296 -16.07 -53.80 -44.36
C PRO A 296 -15.96 -55.32 -44.44
N SER A 297 -17.10 -56.00 -44.63
CA SER A 297 -17.17 -57.43 -44.91
C SER A 297 -16.48 -57.80 -46.23
N PRO A 298 -15.83 -58.98 -46.33
CA PRO A 298 -15.32 -59.49 -47.59
C PRO A 298 -16.46 -60.08 -48.43
N LYS A 299 -16.40 -59.84 -49.75
CA LYS A 299 -17.20 -60.55 -50.74
C LYS A 299 -16.69 -61.98 -50.90
N GLU A 300 -17.53 -62.96 -50.63
CA GLU A 300 -17.49 -64.27 -51.29
C GLU A 300 -18.79 -64.45 -52.07
N GLY A 301 -18.65 -64.92 -53.30
CA GLY A 301 -19.72 -64.94 -54.30
C GLY A 301 -20.65 -66.13 -54.22
N SER A 302 -21.81 -65.97 -54.84
CA SER A 302 -22.35 -66.89 -55.86
C SER A 302 -23.43 -66.18 -56.65
#